data_AF-A0AAW2MN89-F1
#
_entry.id   AF-A0AAW2MN89-F1
#
_cell.length_a   1.000
_cell.length_b   1.000
_cell.length_c   1.000
_cell.angle_alpha   90.00
_cell.angle_beta   90.00
_cell.angle_gamma   90.00
#
_symmetry.space_group_name_H-M   'P 1'
#
loop_
_entity.id
_entity.type
_entity.pdbx_description
1 polymer ?
#
loop_
_entity_poly.entity_id
_entity_poly.type
_entity_poly.pdbx_seq_one_letter_code
_entity_poly.pdbx_strand_id
1 'polypeptide(L)'
;MTWHHEDRTKDGYMRYPSDSPLWHTFDREHRDFGKDPRNVRLGLAVDGFSPFRTMGVAHSTWHIILTSYNMPPFMCMKEPFFFLTLLIPGPSPPENNIDVYLQPLIDELKELWNGVETYDE
;
A
#
# COMPACT_ATOMS: atom_id res chain seq x y z
N MET A 1 -13.00 -8.47 -3.26
CA MET A 1 -12.44 -7.21 -2.72
C MET A 1 -13.05 -5.98 -3.43
N THR A 2 -14.32 -5.67 -3.17
CA THR A 2 -15.09 -4.62 -3.91
C THR A 2 -15.75 -3.60 -2.98
N TRP A 3 -15.52 -3.68 -1.67
CA TRP A 3 -16.17 -2.86 -0.64
C TRP A 3 -16.11 -1.35 -0.95
N HIS A 4 -14.95 -0.86 -1.41
CA HIS A 4 -14.75 0.56 -1.71
C HIS A 4 -15.73 1.13 -2.76
N HIS A 5 -16.30 0.25 -3.60
CA HIS A 5 -17.23 0.59 -4.67
C HIS A 5 -18.69 0.32 -4.27
N GLU A 6 -18.96 -0.84 -3.65
CA GLU A 6 -20.31 -1.34 -3.38
C GLU A 6 -20.88 -0.85 -2.05
N ASP A 7 -20.16 -1.06 -0.95
CA ASP A 7 -20.68 -0.91 0.42
C ASP A 7 -20.27 0.41 1.09
N ARG A 8 -19.40 1.18 0.44
CA ARG A 8 -18.90 2.44 1.00
C ARG A 8 -19.98 3.53 0.99
N THR A 9 -20.07 4.30 2.08
CA THR A 9 -20.90 5.50 2.17
C THR A 9 -20.42 6.59 1.21
N LYS A 10 -21.33 7.13 0.38
CA LYS A 10 -21.06 8.20 -0.61
C LYS A 10 -21.89 9.45 -0.29
N ASP A 11 -21.56 10.10 0.82
CA ASP A 11 -22.28 11.27 1.36
C ASP A 11 -21.61 12.61 1.04
N GLY A 12 -20.56 12.60 0.21
CA GLY A 12 -19.81 13.79 -0.18
C GLY A 12 -18.72 14.20 0.82
N TYR A 13 -18.56 13.49 1.93
CA TYR A 13 -17.45 13.68 2.86
C TYR A 13 -16.29 12.74 2.55
N MET A 14 -15.06 13.20 2.80
CA MET A 14 -13.87 12.36 2.67
C MET A 14 -13.74 11.44 3.88
N ARG A 15 -14.12 10.17 3.71
CA ARG A 15 -14.09 9.16 4.79
C ARG A 15 -12.99 8.12 4.57
N TYR A 16 -12.60 7.91 3.33
CA TYR A 16 -11.63 6.89 2.94
C TYR A 16 -10.81 7.32 1.72
N PRO A 17 -9.65 6.70 1.39
CA PRO A 17 -8.87 7.07 0.21
C PRO A 17 -9.68 7.07 -1.10
N SER A 18 -10.72 6.24 -1.21
CA SER A 18 -11.62 6.23 -2.37
C SER A 18 -12.61 7.38 -2.46
N ASP A 19 -12.60 8.30 -1.49
CA ASP A 19 -13.23 9.62 -1.56
C ASP A 19 -12.26 10.72 -2.00
N SER A 20 -10.97 10.40 -2.11
CA SER A 20 -9.97 11.41 -2.39
C SER A 20 -10.08 11.91 -3.83
N PRO A 21 -9.82 13.20 -4.09
CA PRO A 21 -9.70 13.73 -5.44
C PRO A 21 -8.64 13.00 -6.29
N LEU A 22 -7.59 12.47 -5.63
CA LEU A 22 -6.54 11.68 -6.29
C LEU A 22 -7.10 10.38 -6.86
N TRP A 23 -7.92 9.66 -6.09
CA TRP A 23 -8.58 8.44 -6.57
C TRP A 23 -9.48 8.71 -7.78
N HIS A 24 -10.30 9.76 -7.71
CA HIS A 24 -11.16 10.14 -8.83
C HIS A 24 -10.39 10.61 -10.07
N THR A 25 -9.26 11.29 -9.87
CA THR A 25 -8.37 11.70 -10.96
C THR A 25 -7.72 10.49 -11.60
N PHE A 26 -7.23 9.55 -10.80
CA PHE A 26 -6.67 8.29 -11.25
C PHE A 26 -7.68 7.47 -12.08
N ASP A 27 -8.92 7.31 -11.61
CA ASP A 27 -9.96 6.59 -12.35
C ASP A 27 -10.33 7.28 -13.68
N ARG A 28 -10.20 8.61 -13.75
CA ARG A 28 -10.44 9.38 -14.98
C ARG A 28 -9.33 9.18 -15.99
N GLU A 29 -8.08 9.10 -15.53
CA GLU A 29 -6.88 8.89 -16.37
C GLU A 29 -6.75 7.43 -16.81
N HIS A 30 -7.08 6.48 -15.93
CA HIS A 30 -6.99 5.05 -16.15
C HIS A 30 -8.38 4.41 -16.16
N ARG A 31 -9.21 4.79 -17.15
CA ARG A 31 -10.63 4.38 -17.20
C ARG A 31 -10.82 2.88 -17.19
N ASP A 32 -10.00 2.13 -17.93
CA ASP A 32 -10.14 0.67 -18.00
C ASP A 32 -9.80 0.01 -16.66
N PHE A 33 -8.85 0.58 -15.91
CA PHE A 33 -8.56 0.16 -14.55
C PHE A 33 -9.72 0.51 -13.59
N GLY A 34 -10.21 1.75 -13.63
CA GLY A 34 -11.27 2.22 -12.73
C GLY A 34 -12.63 1.56 -12.96
N LYS A 35 -12.89 1.03 -14.17
CA LYS A 35 -14.14 0.32 -14.53
C LYS A 35 -14.34 -0.99 -13.77
N ASP A 36 -13.26 -1.73 -13.48
CA ASP A 36 -13.37 -2.98 -12.73
C ASP A 36 -13.09 -2.72 -11.24
N PRO A 37 -14.11 -2.78 -10.35
CA PRO A 37 -13.92 -2.58 -8.91
C PRO A 37 -13.10 -3.70 -8.24
N ARG A 38 -12.78 -4.79 -8.94
CA ARG A 38 -11.88 -5.84 -8.44
C ARG A 38 -10.42 -5.43 -8.55
N ASN A 39 -10.08 -4.46 -9.40
CA ASN A 39 -8.71 -3.97 -9.53
C ASN A 39 -8.22 -3.43 -8.18
N VAL A 40 -7.10 -4.01 -7.71
CA VAL A 40 -6.57 -3.77 -6.38
C VAL A 40 -5.84 -2.43 -6.35
N ARG A 41 -6.18 -1.61 -5.37
CA ARG A 41 -5.51 -0.35 -5.08
C ARG A 41 -4.80 -0.48 -3.74
N LEU A 42 -3.52 -0.15 -3.74
CA LEU A 42 -2.63 -0.41 -2.63
C LEU A 42 -2.21 0.90 -1.97
N GLY A 43 -2.19 0.90 -0.64
CA GLY A 43 -1.49 1.90 0.16
C GLY A 43 -0.10 1.38 0.50
N LEU A 44 0.91 2.22 0.25
CA LEU A 44 2.30 1.96 0.62
C LEU A 44 2.66 2.81 1.84
N ALA A 45 3.13 2.16 2.89
CA ALA A 45 3.68 2.82 4.08
C ALA A 45 5.14 2.43 4.25
N VAL A 46 5.98 3.42 4.50
CA VAL A 46 7.42 3.24 4.72
C VAL A 46 7.77 3.96 6.02
N ASP A 47 8.28 3.22 6.99
CA ASP A 47 8.66 3.80 8.29
C ASP A 47 9.87 3.05 8.88
N GLY A 48 10.57 3.69 9.81
CA GLY A 48 11.80 3.21 10.42
C GLY A 48 11.75 3.20 11.95
N PHE A 49 12.19 2.10 12.56
CA PHE A 49 12.34 1.98 14.01
C PHE A 49 13.75 1.48 14.39
N SER A 50 14.09 1.63 15.68
CA SER A 50 15.39 1.19 16.21
C SER A 50 15.17 0.13 17.29
N PRO A 51 15.24 -1.18 16.94
CA PRO A 51 14.96 -2.27 17.88
C PRO A 51 15.94 -2.31 19.07
N PHE A 52 17.18 -1.85 18.86
CA PHE A 52 18.25 -1.92 19.86
C PHE A 52 18.55 -0.58 20.53
N ARG A 53 17.64 0.40 20.41
CA ARG A 53 17.84 1.75 20.98
C ARG A 53 18.23 1.73 22.45
N THR A 54 17.62 0.85 23.24
CA THR A 54 17.88 0.71 24.69
C THR A 54 19.28 0.17 24.99
N MET A 55 19.90 -0.54 24.05
CA MET A 55 21.25 -1.10 24.19
C MET A 55 22.36 -0.14 23.71
N GLY A 56 22.00 1.09 23.30
CA GLY A 56 22.96 2.08 22.80
C GLY A 56 23.59 1.73 21.44
N VAL A 57 23.06 0.71 20.76
CA VAL A 57 23.55 0.28 19.45
C VAL A 57 22.86 1.11 18.37
N ALA A 58 23.65 1.77 17.52
CA ALA A 58 23.14 2.46 16.34
C ALA A 58 22.59 1.42 15.35
N HIS A 59 21.27 1.35 15.24
CA HIS A 59 20.57 0.47 14.30
C HIS A 59 19.26 1.12 13.87
N SER A 60 18.94 0.98 12.60
CA SER A 60 17.67 1.38 11.99
C SER A 60 17.13 0.20 11.20
N THR A 61 15.87 -0.12 11.41
CA THR A 61 15.15 -1.13 10.64
C THR A 61 13.96 -0.45 10.00
N TRP A 62 13.93 -0.40 8.68
CA TRP A 62 12.83 0.16 7.91
C TRP A 62 11.97 -0.94 7.35
N HIS A 63 10.67 -0.84 7.58
CA HIS A 63 9.68 -1.75 7.04
C HIS A 63 8.83 -1.03 6.00
N ILE A 64 8.57 -1.74 4.91
CA ILE A 64 7.69 -1.32 3.84
C ILE A 64 6.47 -2.23 3.88
N ILE A 65 5.32 -1.61 4.12
CA ILE A 65 4.04 -2.30 4.29
C ILE A 65 3.12 -1.89 3.15
N LEU A 66 2.52 -2.88 2.50
CA LEU A 66 1.38 -2.69 1.62
C LEU A 66 0.08 -3.05 2.36
N THR A 67 -0.97 -2.27 2.08
CA THR A 67 -2.35 -2.60 2.46
C THR A 67 -3.28 -2.38 1.27
N SER A 68 -4.36 -3.14 1.18
CA SER A 68 -5.36 -2.96 0.11
C SER A 68 -6.46 -1.99 0.54
N TYR A 69 -6.58 -0.89 -0.21
CA TYR A 69 -7.65 0.08 -0.07
C TYR A 69 -8.96 -0.38 -0.71
N ASN A 70 -9.06 -1.63 -1.18
CA ASN A 70 -10.34 -2.18 -1.62
C ASN A 70 -11.20 -2.64 -0.44
N MET A 71 -10.58 -2.85 0.73
CA MET A 71 -11.22 -3.32 1.96
C MET A 71 -11.79 -2.17 2.81
N PRO A 72 -12.73 -2.45 3.73
CA PRO A 72 -13.23 -1.47 4.67
C PRO A 72 -12.16 -0.94 5.65
N PRO A 73 -12.31 0.30 6.17
CA PRO A 73 -11.36 0.94 7.09
C PRO A 73 -11.02 0.10 8.33
N PHE A 74 -12.00 -0.64 8.86
CA PHE A 74 -11.82 -1.47 10.05
C PHE A 74 -11.01 -2.75 9.79
N MET A 75 -10.78 -3.09 8.53
CA MET A 75 -10.06 -4.29 8.08
C MET A 75 -8.71 -3.93 7.49
N CYS A 76 -8.62 -2.90 6.64
CA CYS A 76 -7.38 -2.54 5.94
C CYS A 76 -6.22 -2.16 6.86
N MET A 77 -6.51 -1.70 8.09
CA MET A 77 -5.49 -1.35 9.09
C MET A 77 -5.21 -2.46 10.12
N LYS A 78 -5.70 -3.68 9.88
CA LYS A 78 -5.46 -4.82 10.78
C LYS A 78 -4.25 -5.61 10.29
N GLU A 79 -3.44 -6.09 11.24
CA GLU A 79 -2.24 -6.91 11.03
C GLU A 79 -2.38 -8.01 9.95
N PRO A 80 -3.43 -8.85 9.92
CA PRO A 80 -3.56 -9.90 8.90
C PRO A 80 -3.69 -9.37 7.46
N PHE A 81 -3.95 -8.08 7.26
CA PHE A 81 -4.10 -7.44 5.96
C PHE A 81 -2.91 -6.53 5.62
N PHE A 82 -1.88 -6.53 6.45
CA PHE A 82 -0.60 -5.90 6.15
C PHE A 82 0.33 -6.90 5.47
N PHE A 83 0.75 -6.54 4.26
CA PHE A 83 1.78 -7.26 3.54
C PHE A 83 3.11 -6.58 3.81
N LEU A 84 3.94 -7.18 4.66
CA LEU A 84 5.33 -6.76 4.82
C LEU A 84 6.10 -7.19 3.57
N THR A 85 6.40 -6.24 2.68
CA THR A 85 7.04 -6.53 1.40
C THR A 85 8.55 -6.46 1.48
N LEU A 86 9.09 -5.50 2.22
CA LEU A 86 10.53 -5.31 2.38
C LEU A 86 10.87 -4.96 3.82
N LEU A 87 12.05 -5.45 4.23
CA LEU A 87 12.68 -5.10 5.50
C LEU A 87 14.12 -4.67 5.21
N ILE A 88 14.46 -3.43 5.56
CA ILE A 88 15.78 -2.84 5.33
C ILE A 88 16.44 -2.61 6.70
N PRO A 89 17.20 -3.57 7.20
CA PRO A 89 18.03 -3.37 8.39
C PRO A 89 19.34 -2.68 8.03
N GLY A 90 19.82 -1.80 8.89
CA GLY A 90 21.08 -1.11 8.69
C GLY A 90 21.58 -0.40 9.95
N PRO A 91 22.88 -0.02 10.00
CA PRO A 91 23.41 0.81 11.08
C PRO A 91 22.80 2.21 11.08
N SER A 92 22.33 2.68 9.93
CA SER A 92 21.69 3.99 9.72
C SER A 92 20.41 3.84 8.87
N PRO A 93 19.52 4.85 8.88
CA PRO A 93 18.41 4.94 7.93
C PRO A 93 18.89 4.88 6.47
N PRO A 94 18.03 4.48 5.52
CA PRO A 94 18.37 4.46 4.10
C PRO A 94 18.59 5.86 3.49
N GLU A 95 18.26 6.93 4.22
CA GLU A 95 18.42 8.34 3.81
C GLU A 95 17.94 8.54 2.36
N ASN A 96 18.85 8.94 1.46
CA ASN A 96 18.56 9.21 0.05
C ASN A 96 18.51 7.96 -0.84
N ASN A 97 18.80 6.76 -0.31
CA ASN A 97 18.88 5.51 -1.07
C ASN A 97 17.59 4.67 -0.99
N ILE A 98 16.50 5.22 -0.45
CA ILE A 98 15.23 4.48 -0.29
C ILE A 98 14.70 3.96 -1.64
N ASP A 99 14.92 4.72 -2.71
CA ASP A 99 14.57 4.36 -4.08
C ASP A 99 15.29 3.09 -4.56
N VAL A 100 16.57 2.92 -4.23
CA VAL A 100 17.36 1.71 -4.55
C VAL A 100 16.75 0.49 -3.86
N TYR A 101 16.37 0.62 -2.58
CA TYR A 101 15.76 -0.49 -1.85
C TYR A 101 14.35 -0.83 -2.32
N LEU A 102 13.60 0.15 -2.85
CA LEU A 102 12.25 -0.05 -3.36
C LEU A 102 12.21 -0.70 -4.75
N GLN A 103 13.32 -0.76 -5.49
CA GLN A 103 13.37 -1.33 -6.85
C GLN A 103 12.69 -2.71 -6.99
N PRO A 104 12.97 -3.74 -6.17
CA PRO A 104 12.31 -5.03 -6.30
C PRO A 104 10.79 -4.94 -6.14
N LEU A 105 10.31 -4.15 -5.18
CA LEU A 105 8.89 -3.93 -4.98
C LEU A 105 8.25 -3.20 -6.16
N ILE A 106 8.93 -2.20 -6.71
CA ILE A 106 8.46 -1.45 -7.88
C ILE A 106 8.32 -2.38 -9.09
N ASP A 107 9.24 -3.33 -9.28
CA ASP A 107 9.17 -4.25 -10.41
C ASP A 107 8.02 -5.26 -10.26
N GLU A 108 7.77 -5.78 -9.05
CA GLU A 108 6.57 -6.59 -8.76
C GLU A 108 5.26 -5.80 -8.96
N LEU A 109 5.22 -4.53 -8.55
CA LEU A 109 4.05 -3.68 -8.75
C LEU A 109 3.79 -3.38 -10.24
N LYS A 110 4.84 -3.27 -11.07
CA LYS A 110 4.70 -3.15 -12.53
C LYS A 110 4.18 -4.44 -13.16
N GLU A 111 4.61 -5.60 -12.67
CA GLU A 111 4.05 -6.88 -13.11
C GLU A 111 2.57 -6.96 -12.76
N LEU A 112 2.21 -6.64 -11.51
CA LEU A 112 0.82 -6.60 -11.05
C LEU A 112 -0.04 -5.63 -11.88
N TRP A 113 0.52 -4.49 -12.28
CA TRP A 113 -0.16 -3.51 -13.12
C TRP A 113 -0.57 -4.06 -14.50
N ASN A 114 0.24 -4.96 -15.08
CA ASN A 114 -0.08 -5.60 -16.35
C ASN A 114 -1.19 -6.66 -16.22
N GLY A 115 -1.52 -7.05 -14.99
CA GLY A 115 -2.50 -8.07 -14.66
C GLY A 115 -1.85 -9.42 -14.36
N VAL A 116 -2.44 -10.13 -13.41
CA VAL A 116 -2.03 -11.48 -12.99
C VAL A 116 -3.28 -12.36 -12.98
N GLU A 117 -3.16 -13.62 -13.40
CA GLU A 117 -4.27 -14.57 -13.29
C GLU A 117 -4.63 -14.77 -11.81
N THR A 118 -5.91 -14.57 -11.50
CA THR A 118 -6.44 -14.71 -10.14
C THR A 118 -7.74 -15.50 -10.20
N TYR A 119 -8.06 -16.19 -9.11
CA TYR A 119 -9.28 -16.97 -8.98
C TYR A 119 -10.24 -16.21 -8.06
N ASP A 120 -11.45 -15.98 -8.53
CA ASP A 120 -12.57 -15.58 -7.68
C ASP A 120 -13.16 -16.88 -7.08
N GLU A 121 -13.10 -17.02 -5.74
CA GLU A 121 -13.91 -18.00 -5.00
C GLU A 121 -15.32 -17.47 -4.74
#